data_AF-A0AAW8KMH2-F1
#
_entry.id   AF-A0AAW8KMH2-F1
#
_cell.length_a   1.000
_cell.length_b   1.000
_cell.length_c   1.000
_cell.angle_alpha   90.00
_cell.angle_beta   90.00
_cell.angle_gamma   90.00
#
_symmetry.space_group_name_H-M   'P 1'
#
loop_
_entity.id
_entity.type
_entity.pdbx_description
1 polymer ?
#
loop_
_entity_poly.entity_id
_entity_poly.type
_entity_poly.pdbx_seq_one_letter_code
_entity_poly.pdbx_strand_id
1 'polypeptide(L)' 'VLGPVASPDALHWAPALPKTRSGKIMRRILRKIAANELDSLGDTSTLAEPAVVDQLIATVYPDKQN' A
#
# COMPACT_ATOMS: atom_id res chain seq x y z
N VAL A 1 -15.00 19.37 9.70
CA VAL A 1 -14.19 18.73 10.77
C VAL A 1 -14.53 17.25 10.79
N LEU A 2 -13.53 16.36 10.81
CA LEU A 2 -13.73 14.91 10.98
C LEU A 2 -13.92 14.62 12.47
N GLY A 3 -14.92 13.82 12.84
CA GLY A 3 -15.21 13.50 14.25
C GLY A 3 -14.26 12.44 14.84
N PRO A 4 -14.36 12.13 16.15
CA PRO A 4 -13.50 11.16 16.83
C PRO A 4 -13.44 9.77 16.16
N VAL A 5 -14.54 9.34 15.53
CA VAL A 5 -14.65 8.08 14.77
C VAL A 5 -13.73 8.01 13.54
N ALA A 6 -13.23 9.15 13.05
CA ALA A 6 -12.32 9.20 11.91
C ALA A 6 -10.84 9.05 12.32
N SER A 7 -10.56 8.85 13.61
CA SER A 7 -9.21 8.60 14.09
C SER A 7 -8.73 7.25 13.52
N PRO A 8 -7.60 7.21 12.81
CA PRO A 8 -7.07 5.96 12.29
C PRO A 8 -6.59 5.07 13.44
N ASP A 9 -6.88 3.77 13.36
CA ASP A 9 -6.39 2.80 14.35
C ASP A 9 -4.86 2.62 14.28
N ALA A 10 -4.28 2.84 13.10
CA ALA A 10 -2.86 2.69 12.84
C ALA A 10 -2.34 3.72 11.83
N LEU A 11 -1.08 4.10 11.99
CA LEU A 11 -0.33 4.93 11.04
C LEU A 11 0.90 4.16 10.56
N HIS A 12 1.00 3.96 9.25
CA HIS A 12 2.15 3.31 8.62
C HIS A 12 3.00 4.34 7.89
N TRP A 13 4.27 4.44 8.27
CA TRP A 13 5.24 5.28 7.57
C TRP A 13 5.78 4.52 6.36
N ALA A 14 5.65 5.11 5.18
CA ALA A 14 6.06 4.50 3.93
C ALA A 14 7.09 5.37 3.20
N PRO A 15 8.06 4.75 2.49
CA PRO A 15 9.02 5.49 1.68
C PRO A 15 8.35 6.23 0.50
N ALA A 16 7.33 5.61 -0.10
CA ALA A 16 6.54 6.18 -1.18
C ALA A 16 5.14 5.56 -1.24
N LEU A 17 4.22 6.22 -1.96
CA LEU A 17 2.90 5.68 -2.26
C LEU A 17 2.88 5.06 -3.67
N PRO A 18 2.15 3.96 -3.88
CA PRO A 18 2.03 3.36 -5.21
C PRO A 18 1.21 4.29 -6.09
N LYS A 19 1.86 4.93 -7.06
CA LYS A 19 1.26 5.88 -7.99
C LYS A 19 1.37 5.40 -9.43
N THR A 20 0.32 5.63 -10.21
CA THR A 20 0.35 5.44 -11.67
C THR A 20 1.34 6.41 -12.33
N ARG A 21 1.71 6.16 -13.58
CA ARG A 21 2.50 7.12 -14.40
C ARG A 21 1.85 8.50 -14.55
N SER A 22 0.53 8.60 -14.34
CA SER A 22 -0.24 9.86 -14.30
C SER A 22 -0.37 10.46 -12.89
N GLY A 23 0.28 9.87 -11.87
CA GLY A 23 0.32 10.38 -10.51
C GLY A 23 -0.84 9.96 -9.60
N LYS A 24 -1.81 9.18 -10.10
CA LYS A 24 -2.95 8.73 -9.28
C LYS A 24 -2.50 7.66 -8.29
N ILE A 25 -2.88 7.80 -7.02
CA ILE A 25 -2.58 6.78 -5.98
C ILE A 25 -3.45 5.55 -6.22
N MET A 26 -2.80 4.38 -6.36
CA MET A 26 -3.49 3.08 -6.47
C MET A 26 -3.90 2.56 -5.09
N ARG A 27 -4.89 3.22 -4.47
CA ARG A 27 -5.40 2.89 -3.13
C ARG A 27 -5.85 1.43 -2.98
N ARG A 28 -6.23 0.78 -4.08
CA ARG A 28 -6.57 -0.64 -4.12
C ARG A 28 -5.44 -1.52 -3.59
N ILE A 29 -4.19 -1.23 -4.00
CA ILE A 29 -3.00 -1.96 -3.55
C ILE A 29 -2.81 -1.76 -2.04
N LEU A 30 -2.89 -0.50 -1.57
CA LEU A 30 -2.78 -0.19 -0.13
C LEU A 30 -3.82 -0.95 0.71
N ARG A 31 -5.08 -1.02 0.24
CA ARG A 31 -6.13 -1.77 0.93
C ARG A 31 -5.83 -3.27 0.97
N LYS A 32 -5.35 -3.85 -0.13
CA LYS A 32 -5.00 -5.27 -0.21
C LYS A 32 -3.83 -5.62 0.71
N ILE A 33 -2.81 -4.77 0.75
CA ILE A 33 -1.68 -4.92 1.68
C ILE A 33 -2.20 -4.83 3.11
N ALA A 34 -2.98 -3.80 3.48
CA ALA A 34 -3.53 -3.67 4.84
C ALA A 34 -4.45 -4.83 5.26
N ALA A 35 -5.14 -5.46 4.29
CA ALA A 35 -5.98 -6.63 4.51
C ALA A 35 -5.21 -7.97 4.48
N ASN A 36 -3.88 -7.95 4.33
CA ASN A 36 -3.04 -9.15 4.17
C ASN A 36 -3.44 -10.05 2.96
N GLU A 37 -3.98 -9.46 1.90
CA GLU A 37 -4.44 -10.16 0.68
C GLU A 37 -3.42 -10.06 -0.47
N LEU A 38 -2.16 -10.48 -0.21
CA LEU A 38 -1.00 -10.22 -1.07
C LEU A 38 -1.01 -11.00 -2.40
N ASP A 39 -1.68 -12.15 -2.45
CA ASP A 39 -1.74 -12.98 -3.66
C ASP A 39 -2.71 -12.40 -4.72
N SER A 40 -3.49 -11.38 -4.36
CA SER A 40 -4.56 -10.81 -5.18
C SER A 40 -4.38 -9.31 -5.50
N LEU A 41 -3.13 -8.88 -5.63
CA LEU A 41 -2.77 -7.47 -5.91
C LEU A 41 -3.15 -7.00 -7.31
N GLY A 42 -3.48 -7.90 -8.24
CA GLY A 42 -3.90 -7.56 -9.60
C GLY A 42 -2.82 -6.82 -10.40
N ASP A 43 -3.24 -6.14 -11.47
CA ASP A 43 -2.31 -5.47 -12.40
C ASP A 43 -1.61 -4.24 -11.76
N THR A 44 -0.28 -4.23 -11.89
CA THR A 44 0.65 -3.18 -11.43
C THR A 44 1.42 -2.52 -12.57
N SER A 45 1.19 -2.92 -13.83
CA SER A 45 1.91 -2.44 -15.03
C SER A 45 1.82 -0.92 -15.26
N THR A 46 0.78 -0.28 -14.72
CA THR A 46 0.52 1.15 -14.84
C THR A 46 1.23 2.01 -13.79
N LEU A 47 1.87 1.38 -12.80
CA LEU A 47 2.67 2.09 -11.79
C LEU A 47 3.88 2.77 -12.43
N ALA A 48 4.22 3.95 -11.91
CA ALA A 48 5.48 4.61 -12.24
C ALA A 48 6.66 3.82 -11.67
N GLU A 49 6.49 3.28 -10.46
CA GLU A 49 7.53 2.54 -9.74
C GLU A 49 6.90 1.29 -9.09
N PRO A 50 6.88 0.14 -9.80
CA PRO A 50 6.30 -1.10 -9.28
C PRO A 50 6.97 -1.61 -8.01
N ALA A 51 8.28 -1.40 -7.85
CA ALA A 51 9.06 -1.87 -6.69
C ALA A 51 8.59 -1.30 -5.34
N VAL A 52 7.88 -0.17 -5.34
CA VAL A 52 7.28 0.39 -4.12
C VAL A 52 6.30 -0.58 -3.47
N VAL A 53 5.64 -1.44 -4.25
CA VAL A 53 4.71 -2.45 -3.73
C VAL A 53 5.44 -3.46 -2.84
N ASP A 54 6.57 -3.98 -3.30
CA ASP A 54 7.35 -4.96 -2.56
C ASP A 54 7.96 -4.34 -1.29
N GLN A 55 8.43 -3.09 -1.37
CA GLN A 55 8.92 -2.34 -0.21
C GLN A 55 7.82 -2.10 0.84
N LEU A 56 6.60 -1.78 0.40
CA LEU A 56 5.46 -1.63 1.29
C LEU A 56 5.11 -2.96 1.98
N ILE A 57 5.12 -4.08 1.24
CA ILE A 57 4.88 -5.40 1.83
C ILE A 57 5.96 -5.73 2.86
N ALA A 58 7.23 -5.50 2.54
CA ALA A 58 8.37 -5.72 3.44
C ALA A 58 8.22 -4.96 4.76
N THR A 59 7.81 -3.70 4.67
CA THR A 59 7.69 -2.82 5.85
C THR A 59 6.45 -3.10 6.68
N VAL A 60 5.36 -3.57 6.08
CA VAL A 60 4.13 -3.97 6.79
C VAL A 60 4.26 -5.38 7.37
N TYR A 61 4.94 -6.29 6.66
CA TYR A 61 5.07 -7.71 7.00
C TYR A 61 6.54 -8.16 6.94
N PRO A 62 7.40 -7.72 7.88
CA PRO A 62 8.83 -8.08 7.88
C PRO A 62 9.07 -9.59 7.99
N ASP A 63 8.19 -10.31 8.69
CA ASP A 63 8.34 -11.75 8.94
C ASP A 63 8.01 -12.62 7.73
N LYS A 64 7.37 -12.07 6.69
CA LYS A 64 6.94 -12.83 5.49
C LYS A 64 7.97 -12.90 4.37
N GLN A 65 9.19 -12.40 4.61
CA GLN A 65 10.29 -12.45 3.63
C GLN A 65 11.27 -13.62 3.80
N ASN A 66 11.02 -14.53 4.76
CA ASN A 66 11.82 -15.74 4.99
C ASN A 66 11.09 -17.02 4.57
#